data_AF-A0A8C9H242-F1
#
_entry.id   AF-A0A8C9H242-F1
#
_cell.length_a   1.000
_cell.length_b   1.000
_cell.length_c   1.000
_cell.angle_alpha   90.00
_cell.angle_beta   90.00
_cell.angle_gamma   90.00
#
_symmetry.space_group_name_H-M   'P 1'
#
loop_
_entity.id
_entity.type
_entity.pdbx_description
1 polymer ?
#
loop_
_entity_poly.entity_id
_entity_poly.type
_entity_poly.pdbx_seq_one_letter_code
_entity_poly.pdbx_strand_id
1 'polypeptide(L)' 'LGAAEGHCLSLSGVCRRDVCKVVEDQIGACQRRMKCCRAWWILTPIPTPLTMSDYQEPLKPKLK' A
#
# COMPACT_ATOMS: atom_id res chain seq x y z
N LEU A 1 5.23 -21.43 -10.90
CA LEU A 1 4.24 -20.75 -10.03
C LEU A 1 2.88 -20.96 -10.68
N GLY A 2 1.87 -21.38 -9.91
CA GLY A 2 0.51 -21.57 -10.46
C GLY A 2 -0.12 -20.23 -10.87
N ALA A 3 -1.12 -20.25 -11.77
CA ALA A 3 -1.77 -19.01 -12.22
C ALA A 3 -2.36 -18.17 -11.07
N ALA A 4 -2.96 -18.82 -10.07
CA ALA A 4 -3.54 -18.16 -8.90
C ALA A 4 -2.46 -17.61 -7.94
N GLU A 5 -1.34 -18.31 -7.81
CA GLU A 5 -0.17 -17.85 -7.05
C GLU A 5 0.49 -16.63 -7.72
N GLY A 6 0.66 -16.66 -9.05
CA GLY A 6 1.15 -15.52 -9.82
C GLY A 6 0.23 -14.30 -9.71
N HIS A 7 -1.08 -14.52 -9.75
CA HIS A 7 -2.06 -13.45 -9.52
C HIS A 7 -1.95 -12.85 -8.11
N CYS A 8 -1.78 -13.69 -7.08
CA CYS A 8 -1.58 -13.23 -5.71
C CYS A 8 -0.35 -12.33 -5.57
N LEU A 9 0.78 -12.75 -6.16
CA LEU A 9 2.03 -12.00 -6.14
C LEU A 9 1.92 -10.67 -6.91
N SER A 10 1.23 -10.67 -8.05
CA SER A 10 0.96 -9.44 -8.83
C SER A 10 0.14 -8.41 -8.05
N LEU A 11 -0.69 -8.85 -7.09
CA LEU A 11 -1.46 -7.99 -6.20
C LEU A 11 -0.70 -7.60 -4.92
N SER A 12 0.64 -7.78 -4.89
CA SER A 12 1.46 -7.60 -3.69
C SER A 12 0.96 -8.42 -2.49
N GLY A 13 0.33 -9.56 -2.76
CA GLY A 13 -0.12 -10.51 -1.77
C GLY A 13 0.92 -11.58 -1.44
N VAL A 14 0.70 -12.28 -0.33
CA VAL A 14 1.50 -13.40 0.17
C VAL A 14 0.60 -14.62 0.36
N CYS A 15 1.09 -15.77 -0.07
CA CYS A 15 0.40 -17.04 0.09
C CYS A 15 0.62 -17.63 1.49
N ARG A 16 -0.46 -17.92 2.22
CA ARG A 16 -0.44 -18.58 3.55
C ARG A 16 -1.20 -19.90 3.51
N ARG A 17 -0.81 -20.87 4.36
CA ARG A 17 -1.44 -22.20 4.41
C ARG A 17 -2.75 -22.26 5.19
N ASP A 18 -2.91 -21.43 6.22
CA ASP A 18 -4.08 -21.50 7.10
C ASP A 18 -4.99 -20.29 6.92
N VAL A 19 -4.65 -19.18 7.59
CA VAL A 19 -5.42 -17.93 7.60
C VAL A 19 -4.49 -16.74 7.41
N CYS A 20 -5.08 -15.63 6.97
CA CYS A 20 -4.38 -14.34 6.93
C CYS A 20 -4.16 -13.81 8.34
N LYS A 21 -3.09 -13.03 8.54
CA LYS A 21 -2.86 -12.35 9.81
C LYS A 21 -3.96 -11.32 10.06
N VAL A 22 -4.14 -10.89 11.30
CA VAL A 22 -5.09 -9.82 11.68
C VAL A 22 -4.84 -8.51 10.90
N VAL A 23 -3.60 -8.28 10.50
CA VAL A 23 -3.16 -7.11 9.72
C VAL A 23 -3.22 -7.32 8.19
N GLU A 24 -3.77 -8.45 7.74
CA GLU A 24 -3.85 -8.85 6.33
C GLU A 24 -5.29 -9.22 5.96
N ASP A 25 -5.69 -8.87 4.74
CA ASP A 25 -6.95 -9.27 4.15
C ASP A 25 -6.81 -10.52 3.28
N GLN A 26 -7.80 -11.42 3.38
CA GLN A 26 -7.90 -12.56 2.47
C GLN A 26 -8.52 -12.13 1.13
N ILE A 27 -7.68 -11.94 0.12
CA ILE A 27 -8.10 -11.51 -1.23
C ILE A 27 -8.36 -12.67 -2.19
N GLY A 28 -7.91 -13.89 -1.85
CA GLY A 28 -8.12 -15.04 -2.72
C GLY A 28 -7.46 -16.33 -2.23
N ALA A 29 -7.10 -17.20 -3.16
CA ALA A 29 -6.39 -18.46 -2.92
C ALA A 29 -5.16 -18.57 -3.83
N CYS A 30 -4.10 -19.22 -3.37
CA CYS A 30 -2.88 -19.41 -4.17
C CYS A 30 -2.80 -20.81 -4.79
N GLN A 31 -3.03 -21.83 -3.97
CA GLN A 31 -2.96 -23.24 -4.33
C GLN A 31 -3.90 -24.05 -3.41
N ARG A 32 -3.87 -25.38 -3.51
CA ARG A 32 -4.72 -26.27 -2.71
C ARG A 32 -4.57 -25.96 -1.22
N ARG A 33 -5.67 -25.55 -0.58
CA ARG A 33 -5.77 -25.12 0.83
C ARG A 33 -5.01 -23.83 1.21
N MET A 34 -4.30 -23.17 0.29
CA MET A 34 -3.59 -21.91 0.59
C MET A 34 -4.44 -20.68 0.27
N LYS A 35 -4.43 -19.71 1.18
CA LYS A 35 -5.06 -18.39 1.04
C LYS A 35 -4.07 -17.37 0.49
N CYS A 36 -4.56 -16.44 -0.33
CA CYS A 36 -3.82 -15.25 -0.73
C CYS A 36 -4.19 -14.10 0.23
N CYS A 37 -3.18 -13.55 0.90
CA CYS A 37 -3.31 -12.54 1.94
C CYS A 37 -2.60 -11.25 1.53
N ARG A 38 -3.21 -10.08 1.71
CA ARG A 38 -2.61 -8.78 1.37
C ARG A 38 -2.57 -7.88 2.60
N ALA A 39 -1.43 -7.25 2.86
CA ALA A 39 -1.31 -6.32 3.97
C ALA A 39 -2.25 -5.12 3.80
N TRP A 40 -2.89 -4.70 4.89
CA TRP A 40 -3.77 -3.54 4.88
C TRP A 40 -2.98 -2.26 4.63
N TRP A 41 -3.40 -1.48 3.64
CA TRP A 41 -2.82 -0.17 3.34
C TRP A 41 -3.04 0.84 4.49
N ILE A 42 -4.04 0.62 5.35
CA ILE A 42 -4.30 1.51 6.49
C ILE A 42 -3.20 1.43 7.56
N LEU A 43 -2.44 0.33 7.59
CA LEU A 43 -1.33 0.14 8.53
C LEU A 43 0.00 0.62 7.96
N THR A 44 0.06 0.93 6.66
CA THR A 44 1.21 1.65 6.11
C THR A 44 1.04 3.13 6.41
N PRO A 45 1.93 3.74 7.24
CA PRO A 45 1.85 5.16 7.51
C PRO A 45 1.99 5.92 6.19
N ILE A 46 0.96 6.67 5.81
CA ILE A 46 1.09 7.66 4.75
C ILE A 46 2.13 8.65 5.27
N PRO A 47 3.29 8.82 4.60
CA PRO A 47 4.25 9.81 5.04
C PRO A 47 3.54 11.15 5.04
N THR A 48 3.37 11.74 6.22
CA THR A 48 2.88 13.12 6.33
C THR A 48 3.75 13.96 5.42
N PRO A 49 3.17 14.64 4.41
CA PRO A 49 3.97 15.44 3.51
C PRO A 49 4.69 16.47 4.38
N LEU A 50 6.02 16.43 4.34
CA LEU A 50 6.83 17.51 4.88
C LEU A 50 6.46 18.72 4.03
N THR A 51 5.64 19.61 4.58
CA THR A 51 5.38 20.91 3.98
C THR A 51 6.70 21.66 3.97
N MET A 52 7.48 21.56 2.88
CA MET A 52 8.39 22.64 2.53
C MET A 52 7.48 23.81 2.17
N SER A 53 7.23 24.66 3.15
CA SER A 53 6.51 25.90 2.97
C SER A 53 7.42 26.84 2.20
N ASP A 54 7.51 26.67 0.87
CA ASP A 54 8.00 27.68 -0.09
C ASP A 54 7.01 28.86 -0.17
N TYR A 55 6.58 29.36 0.99
CA TYR A 55 5.82 30.59 1.06
C TYR A 55 6.80 31.73 0.76
N GLN A 56 6.95 32.03 -0.52
CA GLN A 56 7.68 33.21 -0.96
C GLN A 56 6.72 34.39 -0.88
N GLU A 57 7.05 35.36 -0.03
CA GLU A 57 6.27 36.58 0.08
C GLU A 57 6.15 37.27 -1.30
N PRO A 58 4.97 37.76 -1.70
CA PRO A 58 4.83 38.48 -2.96
C PRO A 58 5.73 39.72 -2.95
N LEU A 59 6.62 39.83 -3.94
CA LEU A 59 7.43 41.03 -4.15
C LEU A 59 6.50 42.23 -4.36
N LYS A 60 6.35 43.07 -3.33
CA LYS A 60 5.56 44.30 -3.42
C LYS A 60 6.21 45.22 -4.47
N PRO A 61 5.49 45.64 -5.54
CA PRO A 61 6.04 46.60 -6.46
C PRO A 61 6.31 47.93 -5.73
N LYS A 62 7.55 48.42 -5.82
CA LYS A 62 7.92 49.75 -5.33
C LYS A 62 7.21 50.78 -6.20
N LEU A 63 6.14 51.37 -5.67
CA LEU A 63 5.56 52.57 -6.25
C LEU A 63 6.40 53.77 -5.79
N LYS A 64 7.21 54.33 -6.70
CA LYS A 64 7.41 55.77 -6.98
C LYS A 64 8.74 56.01 -7.70
#